data_AF-A0A7S3DUN9-F1
#
_entry.id   AF-A0A7S3DUN9-F1
#
_cell.length_a   1.000
_cell.length_b   1.000
_cell.length_c   1.000
_cell.angle_alpha   90.00
_cell.angle_beta   90.00
_cell.angle_gamma   90.00
#
_symmetry.space_group_name_H-M   'P 1'
#
loop_
_entity.id
_entity.type
_entity.pdbx_description
1 polymer ?
#
loop_
_entity_poly.entity_id
_entity_poly.type
_entity_poly.pdbx_seq_one_letter_code
_entity_poly.pdbx_strand_id
1 'polypeptide(L)'
;NVLTWYQHVAATLRVPTVVIGMGVQADFGALSPTDVQTRQLYPHQKAFLQELHQWQAAPATGVRGNATATICRNSGETHCWPVGCPTLFFSRALNLGKTLAQKWRAVQAKVQRGEKLNLVLTMPAFNPHVADPLQAKHRDVMGKYLSRLDKTSKSSFWIKQMSFDDANLHVWEQQYNFTADWRQYDNVDAWKHDIIAHNTDLVISTRIHGGMMGLASETPTIVIATDFRILELVEAMKIPHLTMDDVHDKGALKKVANVLKFARFQDFDAFEQNRRLRLQQWKDILATGNLELDPTMQRILDAPL
;
A
#
# COMPACT_ATOMS: atom_id res chain seq x y z
N ASN A 1 27.53 -0.85 10.84
CA ASN A 1 26.13 -0.50 10.46
C ASN A 1 26.00 -0.77 8.96
N VAL A 2 24.91 -1.43 8.53
CA VAL A 2 24.64 -1.80 7.13
C VAL A 2 24.72 -0.61 6.17
N LEU A 3 24.23 0.58 6.58
CA LEU A 3 24.30 1.78 5.74
C LEU A 3 25.73 2.26 5.49
N THR A 4 26.62 2.12 6.47
CA THR A 4 28.04 2.49 6.31
C THR A 4 28.73 1.57 5.29
N TRP A 5 28.33 0.29 5.25
CA TRP A 5 28.81 -0.63 4.23
C TRP A 5 28.32 -0.23 2.83
N TYR A 6 27.02 0.07 2.67
CA TYR A 6 26.49 0.55 1.39
C TYR A 6 27.13 1.88 0.94
N GLN A 7 27.41 2.79 1.87
CA GLN A 7 28.15 4.01 1.58
C GLN A 7 29.56 3.71 1.07
N HIS A 8 30.28 2.78 1.70
CA HIS A 8 31.59 2.36 1.24
C HIS A 8 31.55 1.70 -0.15
N VAL A 9 30.55 0.85 -0.41
CA VAL A 9 30.32 0.25 -1.73
C VAL A 9 30.07 1.35 -2.77
N ALA A 10 29.20 2.32 -2.48
CA ALA A 10 28.92 3.43 -3.38
C ALA A 10 30.18 4.26 -3.69
N ALA A 11 30.96 4.62 -2.67
CA ALA A 11 32.20 5.38 -2.81
C ALA A 11 33.29 4.64 -3.60
N THR A 12 33.28 3.31 -3.53
CA THR A 12 34.23 2.45 -4.25
C THR A 12 33.83 2.25 -5.71
N LEU A 13 32.55 1.94 -5.96
CA LEU A 13 32.06 1.65 -7.31
C LEU A 13 31.84 2.91 -8.14
N ARG A 14 31.41 4.02 -7.53
CA ARG A 14 31.16 5.32 -8.17
C ARG A 14 30.23 5.22 -9.39
N VAL A 15 29.23 4.35 -9.28
CA VAL A 15 28.25 4.11 -10.33
C VAL A 15 26.93 4.83 -10.02
N PRO A 16 26.19 5.28 -11.05
CA PRO A 16 24.84 5.78 -10.87
C PRO A 16 23.98 4.76 -10.12
N THR A 17 23.27 5.21 -9.08
CA THR A 17 22.54 4.33 -8.16
C THR A 17 21.10 4.79 -8.01
N VAL A 18 20.16 3.91 -8.35
CA VAL A 18 18.73 4.14 -8.16
C VAL A 18 18.31 3.72 -6.75
N VAL A 19 17.67 4.63 -6.01
CA VAL A 19 17.14 4.35 -4.68
C VAL A 19 15.62 4.27 -4.74
N ILE A 20 15.07 3.13 -4.30
CA ILE A 20 13.65 2.80 -4.38
C ILE A 20 13.14 2.43 -2.99
N GLY A 21 12.00 3.01 -2.58
CA GLY A 21 11.23 2.53 -1.43
C GLY A 21 11.79 2.91 -0.07
N MET A 22 12.67 3.93 -0.01
CA MET A 22 13.10 4.51 1.26
C MET A 22 11.87 5.10 1.98
N GLY A 23 11.75 4.87 3.27
CA GLY A 23 10.57 5.26 4.01
C GLY A 23 10.80 5.23 5.51
N VAL A 24 10.21 6.20 6.21
CA VAL A 24 10.20 6.22 7.67
C VAL A 24 9.36 5.04 8.18
N GLN A 25 9.78 4.48 9.31
CA GLN A 25 9.05 3.43 10.01
C GLN A 25 8.63 3.95 11.38
N ALA A 26 7.32 3.94 11.63
CA ALA A 26 6.74 4.28 12.92
C ALA A 26 5.33 3.67 13.04
N ASP A 27 4.90 3.47 14.27
CA ASP A 27 3.50 3.15 14.57
C ASP A 27 2.60 4.37 14.40
N PHE A 28 1.29 4.14 14.33
CA PHE A 28 0.32 5.24 14.38
C PHE A 28 0.44 6.02 15.69
N GLY A 29 0.49 7.35 15.60
CA GLY A 29 0.66 8.25 16.74
C GLY A 29 2.11 8.48 17.17
N ALA A 30 3.08 7.68 16.70
CA ALA A 30 4.50 7.89 16.98
C ALA A 30 5.17 8.94 16.07
N LEU A 31 4.43 9.41 15.06
CA LEU A 31 4.80 10.52 14.18
C LEU A 31 3.62 11.46 14.05
N SER A 32 3.63 12.55 14.80
CA SER A 32 2.71 13.66 14.59
C SER A 32 3.11 14.47 13.34
N PRO A 33 2.19 15.27 12.76
CA PRO A 33 2.56 16.22 11.71
C PRO A 33 3.72 17.14 12.12
N THR A 34 3.77 17.58 13.37
CA THR A 34 4.85 18.41 13.92
C THR A 34 6.18 17.67 13.95
N ASP A 35 6.17 16.38 14.32
CA ASP A 35 7.38 15.54 14.29
C ASP A 35 7.91 15.43 12.86
N VAL A 36 7.04 15.20 11.87
CA VAL A 36 7.44 15.14 10.45
C VAL A 36 8.08 16.46 9.99
N GLN A 37 7.56 17.60 10.41
CA GLN A 37 8.08 18.93 10.00
C GLN A 37 9.45 19.28 10.62
N THR A 38 9.80 18.68 11.76
CA THR A 38 11.05 19.00 12.48
C THR A 38 12.09 17.89 12.40
N ARG A 39 11.66 16.66 12.12
CA ARG A 39 12.54 15.50 12.07
C ARG A 39 13.48 15.56 10.89
N GLN A 40 14.71 15.14 11.15
CA GLN A 40 15.79 15.04 10.20
C GLN A 40 16.28 13.59 10.12
N LEU A 41 16.85 13.22 8.98
CA LEU A 41 17.68 12.04 8.81
C LEU A 41 18.86 12.06 9.79
N TYR A 42 19.25 10.89 10.28
CA TYR A 42 20.48 10.77 11.05
C TYR A 42 21.71 11.11 10.18
N PRO A 43 22.82 11.60 10.77
CA PRO A 43 24.00 12.00 10.00
C PRO A 43 24.51 10.95 9.01
N HIS A 44 24.49 9.67 9.39
CA HIS A 44 24.92 8.57 8.53
C HIS A 44 23.96 8.26 7.37
N GLN A 45 22.65 8.53 7.54
CA GLN A 45 21.67 8.39 6.47
C GLN A 45 21.82 9.52 5.44
N LYS A 46 22.04 10.74 5.92
CA LYS A 46 22.34 11.89 5.08
C LYS A 46 23.63 11.66 4.29
N ALA A 47 24.72 11.29 4.97
CA ALA A 47 26.00 11.02 4.31
C ALA A 47 25.90 9.94 3.23
N PHE A 48 25.08 8.90 3.46
CA PHE A 48 24.80 7.88 2.46
C PHE A 48 24.10 8.45 1.21
N LEU A 49 23.03 9.26 1.38
CA LEU A 49 22.33 9.84 0.23
C LEU A 49 23.23 10.79 -0.56
N GLN A 50 24.02 11.63 0.13
CA GLN A 50 24.99 12.53 -0.49
C GLN A 50 26.03 11.76 -1.31
N GLU A 51 26.53 10.66 -0.75
CA GLU A 51 27.46 9.76 -1.44
C GLU A 51 26.85 9.16 -2.71
N LEU A 52 25.56 8.82 -2.72
CA LEU A 52 24.90 8.31 -3.93
C LEU A 52 24.67 9.40 -4.97
N HIS A 53 24.30 10.60 -4.53
CA HIS A 53 23.90 11.70 -5.41
C HIS A 53 25.10 12.34 -6.12
N GLN A 54 26.29 12.35 -5.52
CA GLN A 54 27.47 12.94 -6.17
C GLN A 54 27.92 12.19 -7.44
N TRP A 55 27.49 10.93 -7.61
CA TRP A 55 27.78 10.12 -8.80
C TRP A 55 26.67 10.20 -9.87
N GLN A 56 25.73 11.15 -9.74
CA GLN A 56 24.58 11.30 -10.62
C GLN A 56 24.41 12.76 -11.06
N ALA A 57 24.17 12.98 -12.35
CA ALA A 57 23.95 14.34 -12.88
C ALA A 57 22.59 14.92 -12.45
N ALA A 58 21.58 14.07 -12.31
CA ALA A 58 20.23 14.42 -11.87
C ALA A 58 19.78 13.44 -10.78
N PRO A 59 20.22 13.60 -9.53
CA PRO A 59 19.88 12.66 -8.47
C PRO A 59 18.38 12.65 -8.18
N ALA A 60 17.82 11.46 -8.01
CA ALA A 60 16.46 11.27 -7.55
C ALA A 60 16.37 10.02 -6.67
N THR A 61 15.63 10.12 -5.58
CA THR A 61 15.44 9.04 -4.61
C THR A 61 13.94 8.81 -4.43
N GLY A 62 13.47 7.64 -4.84
CA GLY A 62 12.08 7.25 -4.67
C GLY A 62 11.78 6.92 -3.21
N VAL A 63 10.95 7.74 -2.57
CA VAL A 63 10.48 7.52 -1.21
C VAL A 63 9.01 7.10 -1.17
N ARG A 64 8.60 6.46 -0.07
CA ARG A 64 7.25 5.93 0.10
C ARG A 64 6.16 7.01 0.02
N GLY A 65 6.42 8.22 0.50
CA GLY A 65 5.46 9.32 0.42
C GLY A 65 5.95 10.62 1.05
N ASN A 66 4.98 11.50 1.32
CA ASN A 66 5.26 12.91 1.61
C ASN A 66 5.99 13.14 2.93
N ALA A 67 5.76 12.30 3.93
CA ALA A 67 6.39 12.47 5.24
C ALA A 67 7.89 12.19 5.17
N THR A 68 8.27 11.08 4.53
CA THR A 68 9.67 10.74 4.25
C THR A 68 10.32 11.80 3.36
N ALA A 69 9.62 12.28 2.33
CA ALA A 69 10.14 13.35 1.47
C ALA A 69 10.37 14.66 2.26
N THR A 70 9.49 14.98 3.20
CA THR A 70 9.62 16.16 4.08
C THR A 70 10.84 16.00 5.00
N ILE A 71 11.02 14.82 5.62
CA ILE A 71 12.17 14.54 6.48
C ILE A 71 13.49 14.61 5.70
N CYS A 72 13.53 14.13 4.46
CA CYS A 72 14.68 14.36 3.57
C CYS A 72 14.96 15.86 3.40
N ARG A 73 13.93 16.64 3.06
CA ARG A 73 14.07 18.08 2.82
C ARG A 73 14.57 18.82 4.06
N ASN A 74 14.08 18.45 5.24
CA ASN A 74 14.54 19.01 6.51
C ASN A 74 16.03 18.74 6.77
N SER A 75 16.59 17.68 6.16
CA SER A 75 18.01 17.34 6.20
C SER A 75 18.85 17.98 5.10
N GLY A 76 18.24 18.76 4.20
CA GLY A 76 18.89 19.32 3.02
C GLY A 76 18.90 18.39 1.80
N GLU A 77 18.23 17.23 1.87
CA GLU A 77 18.09 16.30 0.75
C GLU A 77 16.80 16.61 -0.04
N THR A 78 16.93 17.40 -1.09
CA THR A 78 15.78 17.88 -1.89
C THR A 78 15.34 16.90 -2.98
N HIS A 79 16.13 15.86 -3.23
CA HIS A 79 15.91 14.89 -4.31
C HIS A 79 15.07 13.66 -3.89
N CYS A 80 14.40 13.70 -2.74
CA CYS A 80 13.48 12.63 -2.31
C CYS A 80 12.07 12.84 -2.88
N TRP A 81 11.65 11.97 -3.79
CA TRP A 81 10.38 12.07 -4.49
C TRP A 81 9.34 11.09 -3.92
N PRO A 82 8.16 11.55 -3.50
CA PRO A 82 7.14 10.72 -2.87
C PRO A 82 6.38 9.87 -3.90
N VAL A 83 7.00 8.79 -4.37
CA VAL A 83 6.56 8.01 -5.54
C VAL A 83 5.72 6.78 -5.21
N GLY A 84 5.55 6.45 -3.93
CA GLY A 84 4.78 5.28 -3.51
C GLY A 84 5.51 3.97 -3.81
N CYS A 85 4.76 2.95 -4.25
CA CYS A 85 5.30 1.64 -4.59
C CYS A 85 5.23 1.39 -6.10
N PRO A 86 6.28 0.86 -6.76
CA PRO A 86 6.25 0.52 -8.18
C PRO A 86 5.14 -0.47 -8.57
N THR A 87 4.67 -1.26 -7.61
CA THR A 87 3.60 -2.25 -7.81
C THR A 87 2.24 -1.62 -8.14
N LEU A 88 2.07 -0.30 -7.99
CA LEU A 88 0.92 0.45 -8.52
C LEU A 88 0.72 0.23 -10.03
N PHE A 89 1.80 -0.03 -10.76
CA PHE A 89 1.78 -0.21 -12.22
C PHE A 89 1.65 -1.66 -12.67
N PHE A 90 1.38 -2.61 -11.75
CA PHE A 90 1.07 -3.99 -12.13
C PHE A 90 -0.21 -4.07 -12.98
N SER A 91 -1.14 -3.13 -12.78
CA SER A 91 -2.18 -2.89 -13.78
C SER A 91 -1.60 -2.16 -14.99
N ARG A 92 -1.69 -2.80 -16.16
CA ARG A 92 -1.38 -2.19 -17.46
C ARG A 92 -2.57 -1.46 -18.08
N ALA A 93 -3.68 -1.32 -17.34
CA ALA A 93 -4.83 -0.57 -17.81
C ALA A 93 -4.43 0.89 -18.10
N LEU A 94 -4.83 1.36 -19.29
CA LEU A 94 -4.48 2.72 -19.74
C LEU A 94 -5.23 3.78 -18.92
N ASN A 95 -6.47 3.49 -18.51
CA ASN A 95 -7.26 4.36 -17.65
C ASN A 95 -7.89 3.53 -16.52
N LEU A 96 -7.06 3.17 -15.53
CA LEU A 96 -7.48 2.35 -14.39
C LEU A 96 -8.49 3.10 -13.53
N GLY A 97 -8.29 4.40 -13.30
CA GLY A 97 -9.22 5.22 -12.52
C GLY A 97 -10.65 5.16 -13.04
N LYS A 98 -10.88 5.28 -14.34
CA LYS A 98 -12.22 5.17 -14.93
C LYS A 98 -12.87 3.80 -14.67
N THR A 99 -12.12 2.71 -14.84
CA THR A 99 -12.59 1.35 -14.55
C THR A 99 -12.97 1.20 -13.08
N LEU A 100 -12.11 1.67 -12.18
CA LEU A 100 -12.35 1.62 -10.73
C LEU A 100 -13.55 2.49 -10.34
N ALA A 101 -13.71 3.68 -10.92
CA ALA A 101 -14.86 4.55 -10.68
C ALA A 101 -16.18 3.88 -11.04
N GLN A 102 -16.24 3.22 -12.20
CA GLN A 102 -17.42 2.49 -12.64
C GLN A 102 -17.75 1.33 -11.70
N LYS A 103 -16.75 0.49 -11.38
CA LYS A 103 -16.95 -0.66 -10.49
C LYS A 103 -17.26 -0.23 -9.06
N TRP A 104 -16.67 0.85 -8.56
CA TRP A 104 -16.97 1.42 -7.24
C TRP A 104 -18.44 1.84 -7.15
N ARG A 105 -18.97 2.54 -8.15
CA ARG A 105 -20.40 2.91 -8.21
C ARG A 105 -21.30 1.67 -8.25
N ALA A 106 -20.91 0.62 -8.98
CA ALA A 106 -21.65 -0.63 -9.02
C ALA A 106 -21.69 -1.31 -7.63
N VAL A 107 -20.57 -1.32 -6.90
CA VAL A 107 -20.49 -1.82 -5.52
C VAL A 107 -21.37 -1.01 -4.58
N GLN A 108 -21.33 0.33 -4.67
CA GLN A 108 -22.21 1.20 -3.87
C GLN A 108 -23.69 0.91 -4.15
N ALA A 109 -24.07 0.74 -5.41
CA ALA A 109 -25.44 0.43 -5.79
C ALA A 109 -25.91 -0.94 -5.27
N LYS A 110 -25.06 -1.97 -5.32
CA LYS A 110 -25.34 -3.29 -4.70
C LYS A 110 -25.62 -3.15 -3.21
N VAL A 111 -24.74 -2.45 -2.50
CA VAL A 111 -24.87 -2.24 -1.06
C VAL A 111 -26.13 -1.43 -0.71
N GLN A 112 -26.49 -0.41 -1.50
CA GLN A 112 -27.73 0.36 -1.33
C GLN A 112 -28.99 -0.51 -1.49
N ARG A 113 -28.95 -1.51 -2.36
CA ARG A 113 -30.04 -2.50 -2.53
C ARG A 113 -30.04 -3.60 -1.45
N GLY A 114 -29.09 -3.58 -0.52
CA GLY A 114 -28.95 -4.60 0.52
C GLY A 114 -28.34 -5.91 0.01
N GLU A 115 -27.74 -5.92 -1.19
CA GLU A 115 -27.05 -7.09 -1.71
C GLU A 115 -25.74 -7.34 -0.96
N LYS A 116 -25.43 -8.63 -0.77
CA LYS A 116 -24.13 -9.05 -0.23
C LYS A 116 -23.08 -9.07 -1.34
N LEU A 117 -21.83 -8.75 -0.98
CA LEU A 117 -20.72 -8.64 -1.93
C LEU A 117 -19.83 -9.89 -1.95
N ASN A 118 -19.17 -10.14 -3.07
CA ASN A 118 -18.02 -11.04 -3.14
C ASN A 118 -16.76 -10.29 -2.67
N LEU A 119 -16.11 -10.73 -1.60
CA LEU A 119 -14.98 -10.03 -0.99
C LEU A 119 -13.66 -10.81 -1.12
N VAL A 120 -12.56 -10.08 -1.18
CA VAL A 120 -11.23 -10.63 -0.91
C VAL A 120 -10.64 -9.89 0.27
N LEU A 121 -10.24 -10.64 1.29
CA LEU A 121 -9.67 -10.14 2.53
C LEU A 121 -8.20 -10.55 2.59
N THR A 122 -7.32 -9.71 3.14
CA THR A 122 -5.91 -10.10 3.34
C THR A 122 -5.57 -10.14 4.82
N MET A 123 -4.67 -11.04 5.21
CA MET A 123 -4.20 -11.12 6.59
C MET A 123 -3.31 -9.91 6.95
N PRO A 124 -3.47 -9.27 8.12
CA PRO A 124 -2.56 -8.22 8.57
C PRO A 124 -1.21 -8.78 8.99
N ALA A 125 -0.18 -7.94 9.03
CA ALA A 125 1.18 -8.33 9.40
C ALA A 125 1.42 -8.25 10.93
N PHE A 126 0.49 -8.81 11.72
CA PHE A 126 0.64 -8.89 13.18
C PHE A 126 1.30 -10.21 13.56
N ASN A 127 2.54 -10.17 14.03
CA ASN A 127 3.26 -11.38 14.40
C ASN A 127 2.86 -11.80 15.82
N PRO A 128 2.15 -12.92 16.01
CA PRO A 128 1.67 -13.34 17.34
C PRO A 128 2.82 -13.65 18.32
N HIS A 129 4.05 -13.81 17.83
CA HIS A 129 5.24 -14.05 18.67
C HIS A 129 5.87 -12.76 19.20
N VAL A 130 5.40 -11.58 18.79
CA VAL A 130 5.87 -10.29 19.31
C VAL A 130 5.05 -9.94 20.55
N ALA A 131 5.72 -9.82 21.69
CA ALA A 131 5.12 -9.42 22.96
C ALA A 131 4.89 -7.90 23.03
N ASP A 132 3.99 -7.38 22.18
CA ASP A 132 3.56 -5.98 22.16
C ASP A 132 2.04 -5.88 22.46
N PRO A 133 1.64 -5.28 23.60
CA PRO A 133 0.22 -5.11 23.95
C PRO A 133 -0.59 -4.31 22.93
N LEU A 134 0.00 -3.32 22.28
CA LEU A 134 -0.70 -2.52 21.26
C LEU A 134 -0.96 -3.36 20.01
N GLN A 135 0.06 -4.11 19.57
CA GLN A 135 -0.09 -5.05 18.45
C GLN A 135 -1.12 -6.14 18.77
N ALA A 136 -1.14 -6.69 19.99
CA ALA A 136 -2.13 -7.68 20.41
C ALA A 136 -3.56 -7.13 20.34
N LYS A 137 -3.76 -5.88 20.81
CA LYS A 137 -5.05 -5.17 20.70
C LYS A 137 -5.44 -4.95 19.23
N HIS A 138 -4.51 -4.49 18.40
CA HIS A 138 -4.74 -4.27 16.96
C HIS A 138 -5.12 -5.56 16.23
N ARG A 139 -4.43 -6.66 16.57
CA ARG A 139 -4.72 -8.01 16.07
C ARG A 139 -6.13 -8.45 16.43
N ASP A 140 -6.54 -8.31 17.69
CA ASP A 140 -7.90 -8.68 18.13
C ASP A 140 -8.97 -7.88 17.39
N VAL A 141 -8.83 -6.56 17.38
CA VAL A 141 -9.77 -5.63 16.72
C VAL A 141 -9.89 -5.93 15.22
N MET A 142 -8.77 -6.17 14.54
CA MET A 142 -8.77 -6.50 13.12
C MET A 142 -9.42 -7.86 12.85
N GLY A 143 -9.09 -8.89 13.63
CA GLY A 143 -9.69 -10.23 13.49
C GLY A 143 -11.20 -10.19 13.66
N LYS A 144 -11.68 -9.48 14.69
CA LYS A 144 -13.11 -9.25 14.92
C LYS A 144 -13.79 -8.53 13.77
N TYR A 145 -13.12 -7.56 13.19
CA TYR A 145 -13.65 -6.74 12.11
C TYR A 145 -13.72 -7.53 10.80
N LEU A 146 -12.61 -8.12 10.36
CA LEU A 146 -12.55 -8.87 9.10
C LEU A 146 -13.44 -10.13 9.13
N SER A 147 -13.52 -10.84 10.26
CA SER A 147 -14.44 -11.99 10.40
C SER A 147 -15.92 -11.60 10.29
N ARG A 148 -16.30 -10.38 10.70
CA ARG A 148 -17.67 -9.86 10.48
C ARG A 148 -17.93 -9.57 9.01
N LEU A 149 -16.95 -9.00 8.30
CA LEU A 149 -17.08 -8.74 6.87
C LEU A 149 -17.24 -10.03 6.10
N ASP A 150 -16.41 -11.04 6.41
CA ASP A 150 -16.50 -12.40 5.86
C ASP A 150 -17.90 -12.99 6.03
N LYS A 151 -18.41 -13.06 7.27
CA LYS A 151 -19.74 -13.59 7.59
C LYS A 151 -20.91 -12.87 6.93
N THR A 152 -20.73 -11.58 6.62
CA THR A 152 -21.78 -10.75 6.01
C THR A 152 -21.64 -10.65 4.49
N SER A 153 -20.57 -11.21 3.92
CA SER A 153 -20.35 -11.30 2.48
C SER A 153 -21.25 -12.36 1.84
N LYS A 154 -21.35 -12.32 0.51
CA LYS A 154 -21.97 -13.36 -0.31
C LYS A 154 -21.03 -14.56 -0.41
N SER A 155 -19.76 -14.26 -0.68
CA SER A 155 -18.64 -15.17 -0.71
C SER A 155 -17.39 -14.36 -0.42
N SER A 156 -16.43 -14.97 0.26
CA SER A 156 -15.16 -14.34 0.56
C SER A 156 -14.05 -15.35 0.61
N PHE A 157 -12.83 -14.88 0.30
CA PHE A 157 -11.63 -15.61 0.63
C PHE A 157 -10.53 -14.73 1.21
N TRP A 158 -9.62 -15.38 1.92
CA TRP A 158 -8.55 -14.77 2.68
C TRP A 158 -7.19 -15.03 2.03
N ILE A 159 -6.36 -13.99 1.95
CA ILE A 159 -4.98 -14.13 1.47
C ILE A 159 -4.01 -14.19 2.65
N LYS A 160 -3.29 -15.30 2.73
CA LYS A 160 -2.09 -15.44 3.59
C LYS A 160 -0.86 -14.98 2.84
N GLN A 161 0.05 -14.33 3.54
CA GLN A 161 1.29 -13.77 2.98
C GLN A 161 2.53 -14.06 3.84
N MET A 162 2.38 -14.48 5.10
CA MET A 162 3.47 -14.85 6.02
C MET A 162 3.22 -16.21 6.64
N SER A 163 4.30 -16.85 7.08
CA SER A 163 4.24 -18.11 7.82
C SER A 163 3.41 -18.04 9.10
N PHE A 164 3.35 -16.88 9.76
CA PHE A 164 2.56 -16.71 10.99
C PHE A 164 1.07 -16.42 10.76
N ASP A 165 0.64 -16.24 9.51
CA ASP A 165 -0.78 -15.96 9.22
C ASP A 165 -1.67 -17.15 9.59
N ASP A 166 -1.15 -18.38 9.51
CA ASP A 166 -1.87 -19.60 9.92
C ASP A 166 -2.26 -19.57 11.40
N ALA A 167 -1.31 -19.22 12.26
CA ALA A 167 -1.56 -19.12 13.70
C ALA A 167 -2.59 -18.02 14.03
N ASN A 168 -2.57 -16.91 13.29
CA ASN A 168 -3.57 -15.85 13.45
C ASN A 168 -4.95 -16.29 13.01
N LEU A 169 -5.06 -16.88 11.82
CA LEU A 169 -6.32 -17.29 11.25
C LEU A 169 -6.98 -18.37 12.11
N HIS A 170 -6.21 -19.37 12.55
CA HIS A 170 -6.71 -20.43 13.42
C HIS A 170 -7.31 -19.90 14.73
N VAL A 171 -6.61 -18.96 15.39
CA VAL A 171 -7.12 -18.32 16.62
C VAL A 171 -8.40 -17.55 16.33
N TRP A 172 -8.46 -16.83 15.21
CA TRP A 172 -9.65 -16.05 14.86
C TRP A 172 -10.85 -16.91 14.48
N GLU A 173 -10.65 -18.01 13.75
CA GLU A 173 -11.70 -18.97 13.40
C GLU A 173 -12.40 -19.50 14.66
N GLN A 174 -11.61 -19.87 15.67
CA GLN A 174 -12.12 -20.31 16.98
C GLN A 174 -12.78 -19.17 17.76
N GLN A 175 -12.08 -18.05 17.94
CA GLN A 175 -12.52 -16.94 18.77
C GLN A 175 -13.78 -16.26 18.21
N TYR A 176 -13.89 -16.17 16.89
CA TYR A 176 -14.99 -15.50 16.21
C TYR A 176 -15.99 -16.45 15.55
N ASN A 177 -15.81 -17.76 15.68
CA ASN A 177 -16.70 -18.81 15.18
C ASN A 177 -16.99 -18.68 13.67
N PHE A 178 -15.97 -18.83 12.84
CA PHE A 178 -16.07 -18.90 11.37
C PHE A 178 -15.03 -19.84 10.80
N THR A 179 -15.16 -20.18 9.51
CA THR A 179 -14.15 -20.93 8.76
C THR A 179 -13.77 -20.11 7.55
N ALA A 180 -12.49 -19.78 7.43
CA ALA A 180 -11.96 -18.98 6.35
C ALA A 180 -11.64 -19.86 5.15
N ASP A 181 -12.21 -19.55 3.99
CA ASP A 181 -11.68 -20.02 2.72
C ASP A 181 -10.39 -19.23 2.43
N TRP A 182 -9.22 -19.85 2.57
CA TRP A 182 -7.94 -19.17 2.45
C TRP A 182 -7.16 -19.62 1.22
N ARG A 183 -6.37 -18.69 0.67
CA ARG A 183 -5.40 -18.92 -0.41
C ARG A 183 -4.04 -18.35 -0.02
N GLN A 184 -3.00 -18.90 -0.64
CA GLN A 184 -1.65 -18.38 -0.62
C GLN A 184 -1.06 -18.61 -2.01
N TYR A 185 -0.31 -17.64 -2.52
CA TYR A 185 0.29 -17.73 -3.84
C TYR A 185 1.78 -17.45 -3.77
N ASP A 186 2.52 -18.20 -4.56
CA ASP A 186 3.91 -17.97 -4.92
C ASP A 186 4.04 -17.17 -6.24
N ASN A 187 2.95 -17.07 -7.00
CA ASN A 187 2.87 -16.40 -8.29
C ASN A 187 1.82 -15.27 -8.28
N VAL A 188 2.25 -14.08 -8.71
CA VAL A 188 1.40 -12.88 -8.83
C VAL A 188 0.27 -13.04 -9.86
N ASP A 189 0.50 -13.77 -10.97
CA ASP A 189 -0.49 -13.95 -12.02
C ASP A 189 -1.61 -14.90 -11.56
N ALA A 190 -1.25 -15.97 -10.84
CA ALA A 190 -2.23 -16.87 -10.24
C ALA A 190 -3.11 -16.14 -9.22
N TRP A 191 -2.50 -15.30 -8.37
CA TRP A 191 -3.24 -14.47 -7.42
C TRP A 191 -4.19 -13.50 -8.13
N LYS A 192 -3.69 -12.75 -9.11
CA LYS A 192 -4.49 -11.82 -9.91
C LYS A 192 -5.67 -12.52 -10.59
N HIS A 193 -5.42 -13.70 -11.17
CA HIS A 193 -6.43 -14.50 -11.86
C HIS A 193 -7.54 -14.96 -10.92
N ASP A 194 -7.22 -15.43 -9.73
CA ASP A 194 -8.22 -15.93 -8.77
C ASP A 194 -9.14 -14.80 -8.26
N ILE A 195 -8.60 -13.59 -8.02
CA ILE A 195 -9.42 -12.40 -7.69
C ILE A 195 -10.46 -12.13 -8.79
N ILE A 196 -10.06 -12.26 -10.06
CA ILE A 196 -10.93 -12.04 -11.23
C ILE A 196 -11.94 -13.19 -11.36
N ALA A 197 -11.49 -14.45 -11.31
CA ALA A 197 -12.31 -15.64 -11.48
C ALA A 197 -13.41 -15.76 -10.41
N HIS A 198 -13.12 -15.29 -9.19
CA HIS A 198 -14.07 -15.20 -8.10
C HIS A 198 -15.18 -14.14 -8.32
N ASN A 199 -15.09 -13.30 -9.35
CA ASN A 199 -15.98 -12.15 -9.57
C ASN A 199 -16.02 -11.24 -8.33
N THR A 200 -14.84 -10.90 -7.82
CA THR A 200 -14.70 -10.08 -6.62
C THR A 200 -15.28 -8.68 -6.83
N ASP A 201 -16.14 -8.26 -5.91
CA ASP A 201 -16.73 -6.92 -5.91
C ASP A 201 -15.80 -5.89 -5.26
N LEU A 202 -15.16 -6.27 -4.15
CA LEU A 202 -14.32 -5.37 -3.36
C LEU A 202 -13.18 -6.15 -2.69
N VAL A 203 -11.95 -5.63 -2.84
CA VAL A 203 -10.78 -6.09 -2.07
C VAL A 203 -10.61 -5.21 -0.85
N ILE A 204 -10.51 -5.82 0.33
CA ILE A 204 -10.18 -5.15 1.58
C ILE A 204 -8.85 -5.69 2.06
N SER A 205 -7.80 -4.90 1.86
CA SER A 205 -6.45 -5.33 2.18
C SER A 205 -5.88 -4.62 3.39
N THR A 206 -5.19 -5.34 4.24
CA THR A 206 -4.44 -4.83 5.39
C THR A 206 -2.94 -4.71 5.10
N ARG A 207 -2.53 -4.94 3.85
CA ARG A 207 -1.13 -4.88 3.41
C ARG A 207 -1.03 -4.28 2.03
N ILE A 208 0.06 -3.56 1.75
CA ILE A 208 0.13 -2.82 0.49
C ILE A 208 0.05 -3.75 -0.74
N HIS A 209 0.76 -4.88 -0.77
CA HIS A 209 0.75 -5.79 -1.92
C HIS A 209 -0.60 -6.45 -2.18
N GLY A 210 -1.38 -6.75 -1.12
CA GLY A 210 -2.75 -7.22 -1.29
C GLY A 210 -3.63 -6.17 -1.95
N GLY A 211 -3.47 -4.91 -1.54
CA GLY A 211 -4.10 -3.77 -2.20
C GLY A 211 -3.70 -3.63 -3.67
N MET A 212 -2.41 -3.80 -3.98
CA MET A 212 -1.93 -3.71 -5.35
C MET A 212 -2.49 -4.83 -6.23
N MET A 213 -2.66 -6.05 -5.70
CA MET A 213 -3.28 -7.13 -6.46
C MET A 213 -4.75 -6.85 -6.75
N GLY A 214 -5.49 -6.27 -5.80
CA GLY A 214 -6.85 -5.80 -6.05
C GLY A 214 -6.92 -4.77 -7.19
N LEU A 215 -6.04 -3.76 -7.17
CA LEU A 215 -5.95 -2.76 -8.25
C LEU A 215 -5.47 -3.38 -9.58
N ALA A 216 -4.52 -4.31 -9.54
CA ALA A 216 -4.00 -5.01 -10.72
C ALA A 216 -5.06 -5.92 -11.38
N SER A 217 -5.99 -6.46 -10.59
CA SER A 217 -7.20 -7.15 -11.04
C SER A 217 -8.33 -6.20 -11.46
N GLU A 218 -8.07 -4.89 -11.47
CA GLU A 218 -9.04 -3.84 -11.78
C GLU A 218 -10.28 -3.89 -10.87
N THR A 219 -10.11 -4.31 -9.62
CA THR A 219 -11.19 -4.44 -8.63
C THR A 219 -11.14 -3.25 -7.66
N PRO A 220 -12.29 -2.64 -7.33
CA PRO A 220 -12.39 -1.69 -6.23
C PRO A 220 -11.62 -2.19 -5.01
N THR A 221 -10.73 -1.37 -4.47
CA THR A 221 -9.83 -1.80 -3.41
C THR A 221 -9.77 -0.75 -2.32
N ILE A 222 -9.90 -1.19 -1.07
CA ILE A 222 -9.69 -0.38 0.12
C ILE A 222 -8.52 -0.99 0.89
N VAL A 223 -7.55 -0.17 1.23
CA VAL A 223 -6.44 -0.58 2.10
C VAL A 223 -6.72 -0.09 3.52
N ILE A 224 -6.59 -0.95 4.52
CA ILE A 224 -6.58 -0.57 5.92
C ILE A 224 -5.11 -0.41 6.31
N ALA A 225 -4.68 0.84 6.45
CA ALA A 225 -3.34 1.13 6.91
C ALA A 225 -3.21 0.69 8.37
N THR A 226 -2.32 -0.28 8.63
CA THR A 226 -2.05 -0.85 9.98
C THR A 226 -0.89 -0.17 10.69
N ASP A 227 -0.08 0.59 9.95
CA ASP A 227 0.99 1.44 10.46
C ASP A 227 1.23 2.63 9.52
N PHE A 228 2.14 3.52 9.92
CA PHE A 228 2.48 4.72 9.14
C PHE A 228 3.08 4.41 7.77
N ARG A 229 3.77 3.28 7.62
CA ARG A 229 4.41 2.89 6.34
C ARG A 229 3.35 2.64 5.28
N ILE A 230 2.27 1.95 5.66
CA ILE A 230 1.15 1.71 4.74
C ILE A 230 0.40 3.01 4.48
N LEU A 231 0.15 3.83 5.52
CA LEU A 231 -0.55 5.11 5.38
C LEU A 231 0.15 6.02 4.35
N GLU A 232 1.46 6.20 4.51
CA GLU A 232 2.26 7.03 3.62
C GLU A 232 2.18 6.55 2.15
N LEU A 233 2.21 5.22 1.94
CA LEU A 233 2.10 4.61 0.61
C LEU A 233 0.72 4.86 -0.02
N VAL A 234 -0.37 4.62 0.72
CA VAL A 234 -1.73 4.77 0.18
C VAL A 234 -2.07 6.24 -0.08
N GLU A 235 -1.56 7.17 0.73
CA GLU A 235 -1.70 8.61 0.51
C GLU A 235 -0.91 9.08 -0.72
N ALA A 236 0.36 8.67 -0.86
CA ALA A 236 1.18 9.02 -2.01
C ALA A 236 0.57 8.52 -3.34
N MET A 237 -0.08 7.36 -3.29
CA MET A 237 -0.73 6.74 -4.45
C MET A 237 -2.20 7.14 -4.62
N LYS A 238 -2.78 7.89 -3.66
CA LYS A 238 -4.22 8.23 -3.60
C LYS A 238 -5.15 7.02 -3.68
N ILE A 239 -4.80 5.95 -2.97
CA ILE A 239 -5.59 4.71 -2.93
C ILE A 239 -6.67 4.83 -1.84
N PRO A 240 -7.91 4.37 -2.09
CA PRO A 240 -8.93 4.35 -1.08
C PRO A 240 -8.48 3.62 0.18
N HIS A 241 -8.61 4.26 1.34
CA HIS A 241 -8.09 3.66 2.57
C HIS A 241 -8.79 4.09 3.86
N LEU A 242 -8.59 3.26 4.89
CA LEU A 242 -8.95 3.48 6.29
C LEU A 242 -7.67 3.36 7.14
N THR A 243 -7.68 3.87 8.36
CA THR A 243 -6.62 3.69 9.36
C THR A 243 -7.04 2.70 10.44
N MET A 244 -6.10 2.25 11.27
CA MET A 244 -6.44 1.48 12.47
C MET A 244 -7.41 2.21 13.41
N ASP A 245 -7.31 3.54 13.49
CA ASP A 245 -8.20 4.35 14.33
C ASP A 245 -9.65 4.28 13.84
N ASP A 246 -9.86 4.30 12.52
CA ASP A 246 -11.20 4.13 11.93
C ASP A 246 -11.80 2.76 12.27
N VAL A 247 -10.95 1.72 12.41
CA VAL A 247 -11.36 0.35 12.80
C VAL A 247 -11.63 0.25 14.30
N HIS A 248 -10.89 0.98 15.13
CA HIS A 248 -11.12 1.05 16.57
C HIS A 248 -12.42 1.78 16.92
N ASP A 249 -12.88 2.71 16.08
CA ASP A 249 -14.17 3.37 16.27
C ASP A 249 -15.31 2.34 16.17
N LYS A 250 -15.85 2.00 17.35
CA LYS A 250 -16.88 0.98 17.57
C LYS A 250 -18.18 1.27 16.82
N GLY A 251 -18.41 2.49 16.32
CA GLY A 251 -19.57 2.87 15.52
C GLY A 251 -19.32 2.82 14.02
N ALA A 252 -18.10 3.13 13.57
CA ALA A 252 -17.82 3.43 12.18
C ALA A 252 -17.91 2.21 11.27
N LEU A 253 -17.34 1.04 11.59
CA LEU A 253 -17.16 -0.02 10.60
C LEU A 253 -17.87 -1.34 10.94
N LYS A 254 -19.18 -1.31 11.21
CA LYS A 254 -19.97 -2.55 11.46
C LYS A 254 -20.46 -3.24 10.19
N LYS A 255 -20.51 -2.53 9.06
CA LYS A 255 -21.07 -2.98 7.78
C LYS A 255 -20.19 -2.51 6.63
N VAL A 256 -20.15 -3.27 5.54
CA VAL A 256 -19.45 -2.92 4.29
C VAL A 256 -19.84 -1.52 3.78
N ALA A 257 -21.11 -1.12 3.93
CA ALA A 257 -21.59 0.21 3.57
C ALA A 257 -20.78 1.34 4.22
N ASN A 258 -20.36 1.15 5.47
CA ASN A 258 -19.59 2.14 6.17
C ASN A 258 -18.13 2.16 5.72
N VAL A 259 -17.58 1.01 5.33
CA VAL A 259 -16.24 0.90 4.73
C VAL A 259 -16.16 1.76 3.47
N LEU A 260 -17.17 1.64 2.60
CA LEU A 260 -17.30 2.46 1.40
C LEU A 260 -17.54 3.94 1.73
N LYS A 261 -18.28 4.25 2.80
CA LYS A 261 -18.59 5.63 3.17
C LYS A 261 -17.37 6.37 3.75
N PHE A 262 -16.61 5.71 4.62
CA PHE A 262 -15.56 6.35 5.40
C PHE A 262 -14.16 6.23 4.78
N ALA A 263 -13.98 5.39 3.75
CA ALA A 263 -12.70 5.33 3.04
C ALA A 263 -12.32 6.71 2.49
N ARG A 264 -11.08 7.13 2.72
CA ARG A 264 -10.50 8.35 2.14
C ARG A 264 -10.21 8.10 0.65
N PHE A 265 -9.91 9.15 -0.13
CA PHE A 265 -9.46 9.05 -1.53
C PHE A 265 -10.36 8.25 -2.49
N GLN A 266 -11.65 8.58 -2.53
CA GLN A 266 -12.62 7.97 -3.47
C GLN A 266 -12.74 8.72 -4.82
N ASP A 267 -11.89 9.72 -5.06
CA ASP A 267 -11.81 10.43 -6.33
C ASP A 267 -10.86 9.67 -7.27
N PHE A 268 -11.45 8.87 -8.14
CA PHE A 268 -10.72 8.01 -9.06
C PHE A 268 -10.10 8.75 -10.25
N ASP A 269 -10.59 9.96 -10.57
CA ASP A 269 -9.96 10.80 -11.60
C ASP A 269 -8.67 11.41 -11.03
N ALA A 270 -8.72 11.88 -9.78
CA ALA A 270 -7.54 12.32 -9.05
C ALA A 270 -6.53 11.19 -8.82
N PHE A 271 -7.00 9.95 -8.61
CA PHE A 271 -6.17 8.76 -8.57
C PHE A 271 -5.45 8.52 -9.91
N GLU A 272 -6.16 8.55 -11.04
CA GLU A 272 -5.56 8.29 -12.36
C GLU A 272 -4.52 9.34 -12.74
N GLN A 273 -4.83 10.61 -12.52
CA GLN A 273 -3.87 11.71 -12.70
C GLN A 273 -2.63 11.50 -11.83
N ASN A 274 -2.83 11.13 -10.56
CA ASN A 274 -1.72 10.86 -9.65
C ASN A 274 -0.90 9.63 -10.09
N ARG A 275 -1.55 8.55 -10.55
CA ARG A 275 -0.89 7.34 -11.05
C ARG A 275 0.07 7.67 -12.19
N ARG A 276 -0.36 8.49 -13.15
CA ARG A 276 0.49 8.94 -14.28
C ARG A 276 1.62 9.86 -13.82
N LEU A 277 1.34 10.78 -12.89
CA LEU A 277 2.39 11.59 -12.27
C LEU A 277 3.46 10.72 -11.57
N ARG A 278 3.05 9.71 -10.79
CA ARG A 278 3.99 8.79 -10.15
C ARG A 278 4.76 7.98 -11.18
N LEU A 279 4.13 7.56 -12.27
CA LEU A 279 4.82 6.83 -13.34
C LEU A 279 5.89 7.68 -14.03
N GLN A 280 5.58 8.95 -14.31
CA GLN A 280 6.57 9.90 -14.84
C GLN A 280 7.74 10.07 -13.86
N GLN A 281 7.44 10.22 -12.57
CA GLN A 281 8.48 10.32 -11.55
C GLN A 281 9.36 9.06 -11.46
N TRP A 282 8.77 7.87 -11.59
CA TRP A 282 9.52 6.62 -11.67
C TRP A 282 10.39 6.55 -12.93
N LYS A 283 9.89 7.01 -14.08
CA LYS A 283 10.68 7.10 -15.31
C LYS A 283 11.92 7.98 -15.13
N ASP A 284 11.75 9.15 -14.49
CA ASP A 284 12.86 10.05 -14.24
C ASP A 284 13.87 9.46 -13.24
N ILE A 285 13.39 8.77 -12.19
CA ILE A 285 14.24 8.04 -11.22
C ILE A 285 15.04 6.92 -11.91
N LEU A 286 14.42 6.16 -12.82
CA LEU A 286 15.11 5.11 -13.55
C LEU A 286 16.18 5.68 -14.49
N ALA A 287 15.89 6.80 -15.13
CA ALA A 287 16.83 7.48 -16.02
C ALA A 287 18.11 7.93 -15.29
N THR A 288 18.07 8.21 -13.99
CA THR A 288 19.29 8.54 -13.21
C THR A 288 20.27 7.37 -13.15
N GLY A 289 19.77 6.14 -13.25
CA GLY A 289 20.56 4.91 -13.33
C GLY A 289 20.81 4.40 -14.74
N ASN A 290 20.53 5.21 -15.78
CA ASN A 290 20.53 4.77 -17.18
C ASN A 290 19.59 3.57 -17.44
N LEU A 291 18.48 3.50 -16.71
CA LEU A 291 17.45 2.48 -16.90
C LEU A 291 16.27 3.08 -17.66
N GLU A 292 15.68 2.30 -18.56
CA GLU A 292 14.52 2.70 -19.32
C GLU A 292 13.22 2.18 -18.68
N LEU A 293 12.15 2.95 -18.85
CA LEU A 293 10.82 2.51 -18.47
C LEU A 293 10.33 1.45 -19.47
N ASP A 294 9.73 0.38 -18.95
CA ASP A 294 9.10 -0.67 -19.77
C ASP A 294 8.11 -0.05 -20.81
N PRO A 295 8.18 -0.43 -22.10
CA PRO A 295 7.32 0.14 -23.14
C PRO A 295 5.81 -0.02 -22.87
N THR A 296 5.41 -1.09 -22.19
CA THR A 296 4.00 -1.31 -21.80
C THR A 296 3.55 -0.29 -20.76
N MET A 297 4.46 0.20 -19.91
CA MET A 297 4.18 1.30 -19.00
C MET A 297 4.21 2.65 -19.71
N GLN A 298 5.10 2.87 -20.69
CA GLN A 298 5.13 4.11 -21.46
C GLN A 298 3.77 4.42 -22.12
N ARG A 299 3.07 3.39 -22.60
CA ARG A 299 1.70 3.52 -23.13
C ARG A 299 0.69 4.13 -22.15
N ILE A 300 0.89 3.96 -20.85
CA ILE A 300 0.03 4.60 -19.84
C ILE A 300 0.24 6.11 -19.86
N LEU A 301 1.48 6.59 -20.03
CA LEU A 301 1.77 8.03 -20.10
C LEU A 301 1.24 8.65 -21.40
N ASP A 302 1.35 7.91 -22.51
CA ASP A 302 0.98 8.40 -23.84
C ASP A 302 -0.54 8.39 -24.09
N ALA A 303 -1.29 7.56 -23.36
CA ALA A 303 -2.74 7.47 -23.50
C ALA A 303 -3.43 8.78 -23.05
N PRO A 304 -4.54 9.20 -23.68
CA PRO A 304 -5.33 10.31 -23.17
C PRO A 304 -5.94 9.98 -21.79
N LEU A 305 -6.26 11.02 -21.02
CA LEU A 305 -7.05 10.93 -19.80
C LEU A 305 -8.54 10.72 -20.12
#